data_AF-A0AAP4DKG9-F1
#
_entry.id   AF-A0AAP4DKG9-F1
#
_cell.length_a   1.000
_cell.length_b   1.000
_cell.length_c   1.000
_cell.angle_alpha   90.00
_cell.angle_beta   90.00
_cell.angle_gamma   90.00
#
_symmetry.space_group_name_H-M   'P 1'
#
loop_
_entity.id
_entity.type
_entity.pdbx_description
1 polymer ?
#
loop_
_entity_poly.entity_id
_entity_poly.type
_entity_poly.pdbx_seq_one_letter_code
_entity_poly.pdbx_strand_id
1 'polypeptide(L)'
;GRGGGSIEDLWPFNEEKVARAISDSKTPVISSVGHETDTTIADLVADVRAATPTAAAELATPVLSEEIVKIKQYRLRIIQVLKNKVSSYQQILDKVCSSYILQQPDRLYTGYVQNLDSLINRKNQAFKNLVYQNKKQLQLLESNLQYNNPN
;
A
#
# COMPACT_ATOMS: atom_id res chain seq x y z
N GLY A 1 45.06 -11.61 15.85
CA GLY A 1 45.86 -10.47 15.38
C GLY A 1 47.08 -10.31 16.25
N ARG A 2 48.18 -9.83 15.66
CA ARG A 2 49.42 -9.43 16.33
C ARG A 2 49.95 -8.20 15.58
N GLY A 3 50.42 -7.19 16.29
CA GLY A 3 51.12 -6.06 15.66
C GLY A 3 52.50 -6.48 15.13
N GLY A 4 53.25 -5.56 14.53
CA GLY A 4 54.59 -5.86 14.00
C GLY A 4 55.52 -6.57 15.00
N GLY A 5 56.37 -7.45 14.47
CA GLY A 5 57.33 -8.27 15.20
C GLY A 5 58.31 -8.91 14.22
N SER A 6 59.31 -9.63 14.72
CA SER A 6 60.24 -10.36 13.85
C SER A 6 59.54 -11.53 13.15
N ILE A 7 60.18 -12.16 12.15
CA ILE A 7 59.56 -13.29 11.44
C ILE A 7 59.24 -14.47 12.37
N GLU A 8 60.05 -14.65 13.42
CA GLU A 8 59.85 -15.68 14.45
C GLU A 8 58.57 -15.43 15.24
N ASP A 9 58.22 -14.16 15.44
CA ASP A 9 57.01 -13.74 16.12
C ASP A 9 55.73 -14.00 15.28
N LEU A 10 55.88 -14.07 13.96
CA LEU A 10 54.79 -14.33 13.01
C LEU A 10 54.67 -15.81 12.63
N TRP A 11 55.69 -16.62 12.95
CA TRP A 11 55.76 -18.03 12.56
C TRP A 11 54.54 -18.89 12.93
N PRO A 12 53.89 -18.73 14.12
CA PRO A 12 52.69 -19.50 14.45
C PRO A 12 51.52 -19.31 13.48
N PHE A 13 51.49 -18.20 12.74
CA PHE A 13 50.48 -17.88 11.74
C PHE A 13 50.84 -18.40 10.34
N ASN A 14 52.04 -18.97 10.18
CA ASN A 14 52.53 -19.56 8.95
C ASN A 14 52.48 -21.10 8.95
N GLU A 15 51.77 -21.71 9.91
CA GLU A 15 51.62 -23.15 10.01
C GLU A 15 50.39 -23.65 9.23
N GLU A 16 50.54 -24.73 8.47
CA GLU A 16 49.47 -25.31 7.63
C GLU A 16 48.20 -25.62 8.44
N LYS A 17 48.36 -26.16 9.67
CA LYS A 17 47.23 -26.49 10.55
C LYS A 17 46.38 -25.26 10.88
N VAL A 18 47.00 -24.09 11.04
CA VAL A 18 46.29 -22.82 11.33
C VAL A 18 45.55 -22.37 10.09
N ALA A 19 46.17 -22.47 8.92
CA ALA A 19 45.54 -22.12 7.66
C ALA A 19 44.30 -22.99 7.36
N ARG A 20 44.41 -24.31 7.56
CA ARG A 20 43.26 -25.22 7.42
C ARG A 20 42.14 -24.90 8.41
N ALA A 21 42.49 -24.62 9.67
CA ALA A 21 41.50 -24.24 10.67
C ALA A 21 40.76 -22.94 10.34
N ILE A 22 41.45 -21.95 9.74
CA ILE A 22 40.82 -20.71 9.26
C ILE A 22 39.92 -21.00 8.06
N SER A 23 40.41 -21.76 7.08
CA SER A 23 39.63 -22.12 5.87
C SER A 23 38.36 -22.92 6.19
N ASP A 24 38.40 -23.75 7.24
CA ASP A 24 37.26 -24.56 7.67
C ASP A 24 36.33 -23.79 8.65
N SER A 25 36.65 -22.55 9.00
CA SER A 25 35.87 -21.73 9.93
C SER A 25 34.54 -21.28 9.29
N LYS A 26 33.44 -21.43 10.03
CA LYS A 26 32.13 -20.86 9.66
C LYS A 26 31.99 -19.39 10.05
N THR A 27 32.80 -18.93 10.99
CA THR A 27 32.82 -17.54 11.42
C THR A 27 33.80 -16.78 10.55
N PRO A 28 33.41 -15.65 9.94
CA PRO A 28 34.32 -14.84 9.14
C PRO A 28 35.56 -14.43 9.94
N VAL A 29 36.73 -14.59 9.34
CA VAL A 29 38.02 -14.33 9.98
C VAL A 29 38.67 -13.12 9.33
N ILE A 30 39.02 -12.13 10.16
CA ILE A 30 39.83 -10.98 9.76
C ILE A 30 41.26 -11.18 10.27
N SER A 31 42.22 -11.37 9.36
CA SER A 31 43.63 -11.44 9.75
C SER A 31 44.19 -10.05 10.04
N SER A 32 45.04 -9.97 11.06
CA SER A 32 45.70 -8.74 11.53
C SER A 32 47.05 -9.05 12.14
N VAL A 33 47.86 -9.87 11.46
CA VAL A 33 49.07 -10.52 12.00
C VAL A 33 50.37 -9.73 11.70
N GLY A 34 50.41 -8.89 10.66
CA GLY A 34 51.63 -8.17 10.27
C GLY A 34 51.37 -6.86 9.50
N HIS A 35 52.44 -6.14 9.19
CA HIS A 35 52.39 -4.93 8.33
C HIS A 35 52.28 -5.32 6.85
N GLU A 36 52.13 -4.34 5.95
CA GLU A 36 51.89 -4.60 4.53
C GLU A 36 52.89 -5.58 3.89
N THR A 37 54.15 -5.57 4.32
CA THR A 37 55.25 -6.42 3.81
C THR A 37 55.29 -7.84 4.37
N ASP A 38 54.66 -8.09 5.52
CA ASP A 38 54.77 -9.35 6.26
C ASP A 38 53.49 -10.16 6.05
N THR A 39 53.45 -10.94 4.97
CA THR A 39 52.29 -11.77 4.63
C THR A 39 52.51 -13.21 5.10
N THR A 40 51.56 -13.75 5.84
CA THR A 40 51.56 -15.14 6.33
C THR A 40 50.53 -15.99 5.58
N ILE A 41 50.64 -17.33 5.64
CA ILE A 41 49.62 -18.20 5.05
C ILE A 41 48.24 -17.95 5.68
N ALA A 42 48.16 -17.63 6.98
CA ALA A 42 46.90 -17.26 7.63
C ALA A 42 46.24 -16.02 6.99
N ASP A 43 47.02 -15.04 6.53
CA ASP A 43 46.49 -13.86 5.83
C ASP A 43 45.87 -14.23 4.47
N LEU A 44 46.39 -15.27 3.81
CA LEU A 44 45.94 -15.69 2.48
C LEU A 44 44.63 -16.49 2.52
N VAL A 45 44.35 -17.15 3.63
CA VAL A 45 43.13 -17.97 3.80
C VAL A 45 42.03 -17.26 4.59
N ALA A 46 42.32 -16.12 5.21
CA ALA A 46 41.33 -15.30 5.91
C ALA A 46 40.39 -14.59 4.92
N ASP A 47 39.15 -14.30 5.34
CA ASP A 47 38.17 -13.59 4.50
C ASP A 47 38.60 -12.16 4.18
N VAL A 48 39.22 -11.50 5.17
CA VAL A 48 39.70 -10.13 5.05
C VAL A 48 41.06 -10.01 5.75
N ARG A 49 41.97 -9.26 5.14
CA ARG A 49 43.23 -8.86 5.77
C ARG A 49 43.15 -7.39 6.19
N ALA A 50 43.58 -7.10 7.41
CA ALA A 50 43.80 -5.77 7.94
C ALA A 50 45.26 -5.60 8.37
N ALA A 51 45.84 -4.43 8.12
CA ALA A 51 47.24 -4.17 8.44
C ALA A 51 47.53 -4.08 9.96
N THR A 52 46.51 -3.81 10.77
CA THR A 52 46.65 -3.72 12.24
C THR A 52 45.45 -4.34 12.95
N PRO A 53 45.61 -4.80 14.20
CA PRO A 53 44.47 -5.25 15.01
C PRO A 53 43.38 -4.19 15.19
N THR A 54 43.76 -2.91 15.26
CA THR A 54 42.80 -1.79 15.34
C THR A 54 41.99 -1.68 14.05
N ALA A 55 42.63 -1.75 12.87
CA ALA A 55 41.92 -1.73 11.60
C ALA A 55 40.99 -2.95 11.43
N ALA A 56 41.38 -4.13 11.93
CA ALA A 56 40.49 -5.29 11.96
C ALA A 56 39.26 -5.06 12.84
N ALA A 57 39.42 -4.42 14.01
CA ALA A 57 38.32 -4.07 14.88
C ALA A 57 37.38 -3.03 14.26
N GLU A 58 37.92 -2.02 13.58
CA GLU A 58 37.14 -1.03 12.83
C GLU A 58 36.35 -1.68 11.69
N LEU A 59 36.92 -2.66 10.97
CA LEU A 59 36.21 -3.40 9.94
C LEU A 59 35.11 -4.30 10.50
N ALA A 60 35.32 -4.87 11.69
CA ALA A 60 34.36 -5.76 12.33
C ALA A 60 33.21 -5.02 13.03
N THR A 61 33.36 -3.72 13.30
CA THR A 61 32.40 -2.96 14.11
C THR A 61 31.73 -1.84 13.34
N PRO A 62 30.40 -1.69 13.45
CA PRO A 62 29.69 -0.58 12.83
C PRO A 62 30.04 0.75 13.50
N VAL A 63 30.11 1.81 12.71
CA VAL A 63 30.38 3.17 13.21
C VAL A 63 29.14 3.71 13.94
N LEU A 64 29.25 3.91 15.25
CA LEU A 64 28.12 4.31 16.11
C LEU A 64 27.41 5.58 15.62
N SER A 65 28.16 6.58 15.15
CA SER A 65 27.59 7.84 14.66
C SER A 65 26.71 7.63 13.43
N GLU A 66 27.11 6.75 12.51
CA GLU A 66 26.32 6.40 11.32
C GLU A 66 25.04 5.66 11.70
N GLU A 67 25.12 4.70 12.62
CA GLU A 67 23.94 3.98 13.11
C GLU A 67 22.94 4.90 13.81
N ILE A 68 23.42 5.87 14.60
CA ILE A 68 22.55 6.90 15.19
C ILE A 68 21.86 7.74 14.11
N VAL A 69 22.57 8.09 13.04
CA VAL A 69 21.98 8.82 11.90
C VAL A 69 20.91 7.98 11.20
N LYS A 70 21.18 6.70 10.94
CA LYS A 70 20.19 5.78 10.35
C LYS A 70 18.93 5.67 11.22
N ILE A 71 19.08 5.50 12.53
CA ILE A 71 17.95 5.45 13.47
C ILE A 71 17.13 6.74 13.41
N LYS A 72 17.78 7.91 13.37
CA LYS A 72 17.09 9.21 13.23
C LYS A 72 16.32 9.30 11.91
N GLN A 73 16.91 8.84 10.81
CA GLN A 73 16.26 8.82 9.49
C GLN A 73 15.04 7.89 9.48
N TYR A 74 15.15 6.68 10.05
CA TYR A 74 14.02 5.77 10.19
C TYR A 74 12.89 6.38 11.02
N ARG A 75 13.21 7.06 12.11
CA ARG A 75 12.22 7.77 12.92
C ARG A 75 11.47 8.82 12.12
N LEU A 76 12.18 9.66 11.37
CA LEU A 76 11.57 10.69 10.51
C LEU A 76 10.66 10.07 9.45
N ARG A 77 11.11 8.98 8.81
CA ARG A 77 10.33 8.25 7.80
C ARG A 77 9.04 7.68 8.39
N ILE A 78 9.10 7.06 9.56
CA ILE A 78 7.91 6.51 10.24
C ILE A 78 6.90 7.62 10.53
N ILE A 79 7.35 8.75 11.09
CA ILE A 79 6.49 9.89 11.38
C ILE A 79 5.82 10.41 10.10
N GLN A 80 6.57 10.54 9.00
CA GLN A 80 6.01 11.01 7.74
C GLN A 80 4.95 10.05 7.17
N VAL A 81 5.22 8.75 7.20
CA VAL A 81 4.26 7.73 6.72
C VAL A 81 2.99 7.76 7.54
N LEU A 82 3.08 7.85 8.87
CA LEU A 82 1.93 7.94 9.75
C LEU A 82 1.10 9.20 9.48
N LYS A 83 1.75 10.37 9.34
CA LYS A 83 1.07 11.62 8.99
C LYS A 83 0.32 11.51 7.68
N ASN A 84 0.96 10.97 6.63
CA ASN A 84 0.33 10.79 5.33
C ASN A 84 -0.90 9.87 5.45
N LYS A 85 -0.79 8.77 6.20
CA LYS A 85 -1.87 7.81 6.38
C LYS A 85 -3.07 8.42 7.12
N VAL A 86 -2.83 9.19 8.18
CA VAL A 86 -3.88 9.93 8.90
C VAL A 86 -4.56 10.93 7.95
N SER A 87 -3.79 11.70 7.19
CA SER A 87 -4.34 12.66 6.23
C SER A 87 -5.19 11.99 5.15
N SER A 88 -4.76 10.84 4.62
CA SER A 88 -5.56 10.09 3.65
C SER A 88 -6.89 9.62 4.23
N TYR A 89 -6.90 9.12 5.48
CA TYR A 89 -8.16 8.71 6.13
C TYR A 89 -9.08 9.90 6.42
N GLN A 90 -8.54 11.06 6.81
CA GLN A 90 -9.32 12.28 6.95
C GLN A 90 -9.98 12.68 5.63
N GLN A 91 -9.23 12.66 4.51
CA GLN A 91 -9.80 12.95 3.19
C GLN A 91 -10.87 11.96 2.76
N ILE A 92 -10.72 10.67 3.08
CA ILE A 92 -11.75 9.66 2.81
C ILE A 92 -13.00 9.95 3.64
N LEU A 93 -12.82 10.25 4.93
CA LEU A 93 -13.93 10.59 5.83
C LEU A 93 -14.66 11.82 5.33
N ASP A 94 -13.95 12.88 4.97
CA ASP A 94 -14.52 14.11 4.43
C ASP A 94 -15.31 13.85 3.15
N LYS A 95 -14.79 13.01 2.24
CA LYS A 95 -15.50 12.60 1.03
C LYS A 95 -16.78 11.81 1.32
N VAL A 96 -16.75 10.92 2.31
CA VAL A 96 -17.93 10.15 2.70
C VAL A 96 -18.97 11.07 3.35
N CYS A 97 -18.56 11.93 4.28
CA CYS A 97 -19.44 12.90 4.94
C CYS A 97 -20.02 13.96 3.98
N SER A 98 -19.25 14.36 2.98
CA SER A 98 -19.71 15.23 1.89
C SER A 98 -20.42 14.48 0.76
N SER A 99 -20.49 13.15 0.83
CA SER A 99 -21.16 12.36 -0.19
C SER A 99 -22.64 12.69 -0.21
N TYR A 100 -23.06 13.10 -1.38
CA TYR A 100 -24.40 13.54 -1.71
C TYR A 100 -25.51 12.54 -1.29
N ILE A 101 -25.17 11.25 -1.33
CA ILE A 101 -26.07 10.14 -0.97
C ILE A 101 -26.47 10.16 0.51
N LEU A 102 -25.58 10.62 1.39
CA LEU A 102 -25.85 10.72 2.83
C LEU A 102 -26.49 12.07 3.20
N GLN A 103 -26.27 13.11 2.40
CA GLN A 103 -26.81 14.45 2.66
C GLN A 103 -28.24 14.65 2.13
N GLN A 104 -28.62 14.01 1.03
CA GLN A 104 -29.94 14.17 0.41
C GLN A 104 -30.52 12.81 -0.05
N PRO A 105 -30.92 11.93 0.89
CA PRO A 105 -31.50 10.63 0.56
C PRO A 105 -32.77 10.73 -0.30
N ASP A 106 -33.54 11.81 -0.16
CA ASP A 106 -34.77 12.05 -0.93
C ASP A 106 -34.52 12.20 -2.44
N ARG A 107 -33.30 12.60 -2.85
CA ARG A 107 -32.96 12.69 -4.28
C ARG A 107 -32.87 11.33 -4.97
N LEU A 108 -32.64 10.25 -4.23
CA LEU A 108 -32.70 8.90 -4.78
C LEU A 108 -34.11 8.55 -5.27
N TYR A 109 -35.13 9.13 -4.64
CA TYR A 109 -36.53 8.82 -4.92
C TYR A 109 -37.21 9.83 -5.85
N THR A 110 -36.63 11.01 -6.08
CA THR A 110 -37.28 12.07 -6.88
C THR A 110 -37.64 11.62 -8.29
N GLY A 111 -36.76 10.84 -8.94
CA GLY A 111 -37.04 10.27 -10.26
C GLY A 111 -38.19 9.25 -10.24
N TYR A 112 -38.28 8.43 -9.18
CA TYR A 112 -39.38 7.48 -9.01
C TYR A 112 -40.71 8.18 -8.74
N VAL A 113 -40.70 9.26 -7.94
CA VAL A 113 -41.88 10.09 -7.67
C VAL A 113 -42.38 10.76 -8.94
N GLN A 114 -41.50 11.40 -9.74
CA GLN A 114 -41.90 12.00 -11.02
C GLN A 114 -42.45 10.96 -12.01
N ASN A 115 -41.85 9.77 -12.07
CA ASN A 115 -42.36 8.68 -12.90
C ASN A 115 -43.75 8.23 -12.44
N LEU A 116 -43.97 8.06 -11.13
CA LEU A 116 -45.28 7.75 -10.56
C LEU A 116 -46.33 8.80 -10.93
N ASP A 117 -46.01 10.08 -10.78
CA ASP A 117 -46.91 11.17 -11.15
C ASP A 117 -47.27 11.14 -12.64
N SER A 118 -46.29 10.88 -13.51
CA SER A 118 -46.52 10.75 -14.95
C SER A 118 -47.46 9.58 -15.28
N LEU A 119 -47.30 8.44 -14.61
CA LEU A 119 -48.11 7.25 -14.79
C LEU A 119 -49.54 7.47 -14.29
N ILE A 120 -49.70 8.13 -13.15
CA ILE A 120 -51.01 8.51 -12.58
C ILE A 120 -51.75 9.44 -13.55
N ASN A 121 -51.07 10.46 -14.09
CA ASN A 121 -51.66 11.38 -15.05
C ASN A 121 -52.09 10.68 -16.34
N ARG A 122 -51.24 9.80 -16.88
CA ARG A 122 -51.57 8.97 -18.06
C ARG A 122 -52.79 8.09 -17.80
N LYS A 123 -52.85 7.41 -16.65
CA LYS A 123 -53.99 6.59 -16.25
C LYS A 123 -55.28 7.41 -16.22
N ASN A 124 -55.24 8.59 -15.59
CA ASN A 124 -56.40 9.46 -15.45
C ASN A 124 -56.89 9.99 -16.81
N GLN A 125 -55.99 10.34 -17.73
CA GLN A 125 -56.34 10.75 -19.08
C GLN A 125 -56.96 9.60 -19.88
N ALA A 126 -56.37 8.40 -19.82
CA ALA A 126 -56.92 7.22 -20.49
C ALA A 126 -58.34 6.90 -19.97
N PHE A 127 -58.55 6.97 -18.65
CA PHE A 127 -59.86 6.75 -18.05
C PHE A 127 -60.89 7.79 -18.48
N LYS A 128 -60.55 9.08 -18.50
CA LYS A 128 -61.43 10.15 -18.99
C LYS A 128 -61.82 9.92 -20.45
N ASN A 129 -60.87 9.56 -21.29
CA ASN A 129 -61.11 9.27 -22.71
C ASN A 129 -62.05 8.08 -22.90
N LEU A 130 -61.87 7.01 -22.13
CA LEU A 130 -62.73 5.82 -22.15
C LEU A 130 -64.18 6.18 -21.80
N VAL A 131 -64.38 6.92 -20.70
CA VAL A 131 -65.72 7.34 -20.25
C VAL A 131 -66.38 8.25 -21.30
N TYR A 132 -65.62 9.16 -21.90
CA TYR A 132 -66.12 10.03 -22.96
C TYR A 132 -66.56 9.25 -24.21
N GLN A 133 -65.74 8.28 -24.65
CA GLN A 133 -66.07 7.41 -25.77
C GLN A 133 -67.34 6.58 -25.51
N ASN A 134 -67.46 5.98 -24.32
CA ASN A 134 -68.64 5.20 -23.95
C ASN A 134 -69.92 6.06 -23.92
N LYS A 135 -69.84 7.29 -23.38
CA LYS A 135 -70.98 8.23 -23.41
C LYS A 135 -71.38 8.61 -24.84
N LYS A 136 -70.40 8.86 -25.71
CA LYS A 136 -70.65 9.19 -27.12
C LYS A 136 -71.29 8.02 -27.86
N GLN A 137 -70.85 6.79 -27.60
CA GLN A 137 -71.48 5.58 -28.15
C GLN A 137 -72.92 5.42 -27.66
N LEU A 138 -73.18 5.63 -26.37
CA LEU A 138 -74.53 5.62 -25.80
C LEU A 138 -75.45 6.63 -26.48
N GLN A 139 -75.01 7.88 -26.63
CA GLN A 139 -75.79 8.92 -27.32
C GLN A 139 -76.10 8.56 -28.78
N LEU A 140 -75.14 7.97 -29.49
CA LEU A 140 -75.34 7.52 -30.88
C LEU A 140 -76.36 6.37 -30.94
N LEU A 141 -76.28 5.41 -30.02
CA LEU A 141 -77.24 4.30 -29.91
C LEU A 141 -78.64 4.80 -29.57
N GLU A 142 -78.77 5.73 -28.62
CA GLU A 142 -80.04 6.40 -28.27
C GLU A 142 -80.62 7.14 -29.47
N SER A 143 -79.80 7.91 -30.19
CA SER A 143 -80.23 8.64 -31.39
C SER A 143 -80.70 7.69 -32.48
N ASN A 144 -79.99 6.58 -32.70
CA ASN A 144 -80.37 5.55 -33.68
C ASN A 144 -81.65 4.80 -33.27
N LEU A 145 -81.86 4.55 -31.96
CA LEU A 145 -83.10 3.95 -31.45
C LEU A 145 -84.29 4.90 -31.63
N GLN A 146 -84.12 6.20 -31.38
CA GLN A 146 -85.15 7.21 -31.66
C GLN A 146 -85.46 7.32 -33.16
N TYR A 147 -84.45 7.17 -34.02
CA TYR A 147 -84.64 7.19 -35.47
C TYR A 147 -85.36 5.93 -36.00
N ASN A 148 -85.09 4.76 -35.40
CA ASN A 148 -85.66 3.47 -35.84
C ASN A 148 -86.98 3.08 -35.14
N ASN A 149 -87.43 3.83 -34.13
CA ASN A 149 -88.76 3.69 -33.51
C ASN A 149 -89.49 5.05 -33.42
N PRO A 150 -90.05 5.58 -34.53
CA PRO A 150 -91.00 6.67 -34.44
C PRO A 150 -92.38 6.10 -34.10
N ASN A 151 -92.70 6.13 -32.80
CA ASN A 151 -93.94 5.66 -32.12
C ASN A 151 -94.15 4.14 -32.05
#